data_AF-Q5NWZ2-F1
#
_entry.id   AF-Q5NWZ2-F1
#
_cell.length_a   1.000
_cell.length_b   1.000
_cell.length_c   1.000
_cell.angle_alpha   90.00
_cell.angle_beta   90.00
_cell.angle_gamma   90.00
#
_symmetry.space_group_name_H-M   'P 1'
#
loop_
_entity.id
_entity.type
_entity.pdbx_description
1 polymer ?
#
loop_
_entity_poly.entity_id
_entity_poly.type
_entity_poly.pdbx_seq_one_letter_code
_entity_poly.pdbx_strand_id
1 'polypeptide(L)'
;MDIDAIIRAAKLGRERKDAQVETCTVFAAALYDVLSAQGIQCEMVTVVPKGLEAWAHALVAVAGRYYDSMGEFSADIYRTRAKIHPKVRFELDYRADARCECYEPEFDELHAFFVNVLTKTLHEPAAAVAA
;
A
#
# COMPACT_ATOMS: atom_id res chain seq x y z
N MET A 1 -0.77 -8.57 14.15
CA MET A 1 0.18 -7.51 13.75
C MET A 1 -0.62 -6.32 13.26
N ASP A 2 -0.24 -5.11 13.64
CA ASP A 2 -0.90 -3.88 13.19
C ASP A 2 -0.17 -3.31 11.97
N ILE A 3 -0.64 -3.67 10.77
CA ILE A 3 -0.01 -3.28 9.50
C ILE A 3 -0.19 -1.78 9.24
N ASP A 4 -1.33 -1.21 9.64
CA ASP A 4 -1.58 0.23 9.49
C ASP A 4 -0.59 1.03 10.35
N ALA A 5 -0.34 0.60 11.59
CA ALA A 5 0.68 1.22 12.44
C ALA A 5 2.09 1.13 11.83
N ILE A 6 2.49 -0.01 11.26
CA ILE A 6 3.78 -0.17 10.58
C ILE A 6 3.89 0.81 9.39
N ILE A 7 2.87 0.87 8.54
CA ILE A 7 2.87 1.75 7.38
C ILE A 7 2.93 3.22 7.82
N ARG A 8 2.19 3.62 8.86
CA ARG A 8 2.18 5.00 9.35
C ARG A 8 3.48 5.41 10.03
N ALA A 9 4.12 4.51 10.78
CA ALA A 9 5.39 4.79 11.45
C ALA A 9 6.60 4.77 10.50
N ALA A 10 6.49 4.13 9.32
CA ALA A 10 7.55 4.11 8.32
C ALA A 10 7.96 5.54 7.89
N LYS A 11 9.26 5.83 7.94
CA LYS A 11 9.82 7.15 7.60
C LYS A 11 9.97 7.33 6.09
N LEU A 12 8.85 7.29 5.37
CA LEU A 12 8.79 7.41 3.91
C LEU A 12 9.09 8.84 3.39
N GLY A 13 8.89 9.87 4.22
CA GLY A 13 9.11 11.25 3.79
C GLY A 13 8.19 11.67 2.64
N ARG A 14 8.75 12.33 1.61
CA ARG A 14 8.00 12.79 0.42
C ARG A 14 7.49 11.62 -0.41
N GLU A 15 8.26 10.53 -0.46
CA GLU A 15 7.93 9.30 -1.19
C GLU A 15 6.60 8.68 -0.76
N ARG A 16 6.07 9.02 0.43
CA ARG A 16 4.75 8.52 0.86
C ARG A 16 3.65 8.90 -0.13
N LYS A 17 3.66 10.17 -0.55
CA LYS A 17 2.63 10.69 -1.45
C LYS A 17 2.86 10.18 -2.87
N ASP A 18 4.11 10.11 -3.29
CA ASP A 18 4.46 9.63 -4.62
C ASP A 18 4.13 8.13 -4.76
N ALA A 19 4.37 7.35 -3.70
CA ALA A 19 3.89 5.97 -3.56
C ALA A 19 2.36 5.82 -3.55
N GLN A 20 1.61 6.89 -3.32
CA GLN A 20 0.16 6.81 -3.43
C GLN A 20 -0.31 7.02 -4.89
N VAL A 21 0.44 7.75 -5.70
CA VAL A 21 -0.04 8.27 -6.99
C VAL A 21 0.69 7.67 -8.18
N GLU A 22 2.02 7.56 -8.08
CA GLU A 22 2.90 7.22 -9.21
C GLU A 22 3.63 5.89 -8.98
N THR A 23 4.06 5.62 -7.74
CA THR A 23 4.88 4.44 -7.41
C THR A 23 4.17 3.46 -6.48
N CYS A 24 2.84 3.40 -6.58
CA CYS A 24 2.00 2.52 -5.75
C CYS A 24 2.35 1.04 -5.87
N THR A 25 2.70 0.58 -7.06
CA THR A 25 3.10 -0.80 -7.30
C THR A 25 4.41 -1.15 -6.61
N VAL A 26 5.39 -0.23 -6.62
CA VAL A 26 6.69 -0.39 -5.98
C VAL A 26 6.54 -0.48 -4.45
N PHE A 27 5.70 0.39 -3.87
CA PHE A 27 5.40 0.33 -2.44
C PHE A 27 4.65 -0.95 -2.06
N ALA A 28 3.62 -1.33 -2.83
CA ALA A 28 2.84 -2.54 -2.55
C ALA A 28 3.73 -3.80 -2.65
N ALA A 29 4.61 -3.87 -3.65
CA ALA A 29 5.63 -4.90 -3.77
C ALA A 29 6.55 -4.98 -2.54
N ALA A 30 7.06 -3.84 -2.07
CA ALA A 30 7.90 -3.80 -0.88
C ALA A 30 7.16 -4.25 0.39
N LEU A 31 5.91 -3.81 0.57
CA LEU A 31 5.08 -4.23 1.70
C LEU A 31 4.78 -5.73 1.65
N TYR A 32 4.45 -6.27 0.48
CA TYR A 32 4.24 -7.70 0.28
C TYR A 32 5.49 -8.51 0.65
N ASP A 33 6.66 -8.09 0.20
CA ASP A 33 7.91 -8.81 0.46
C ASP A 33 8.25 -8.80 1.96
N VAL A 34 8.08 -7.65 2.63
CA VAL A 34 8.31 -7.52 4.07
C VAL A 34 7.37 -8.41 4.87
N LEU A 35 6.08 -8.43 4.55
CA LEU A 35 5.09 -9.25 5.26
C LEU A 35 5.29 -10.75 4.99
N SER A 36 5.52 -11.12 3.73
CA SER A 36 5.80 -12.50 3.32
C SER A 36 7.05 -13.06 3.99
N ALA A 37 8.10 -12.26 4.14
CA ALA A 37 9.32 -12.65 4.84
C ALA A 37 9.09 -12.96 6.33
N GLN A 38 8.02 -12.43 6.93
CA GLN A 38 7.60 -12.72 8.30
C GLN A 38 6.61 -13.89 8.39
N GLY A 39 6.33 -14.59 7.27
CA GLY A 39 5.35 -15.67 7.20
C GLY A 39 3.89 -15.21 7.29
N ILE A 40 3.62 -13.92 7.06
CA ILE A 40 2.27 -13.38 7.05
C ILE A 40 1.66 -13.65 5.68
N GLN A 41 0.51 -14.33 5.66
CA GLN A 41 -0.23 -14.55 4.42
C GLN A 41 -0.77 -13.21 3.90
N CYS A 42 -0.30 -12.81 2.72
CA CYS A 42 -0.72 -11.61 2.03
C CYS A 42 -0.79 -11.85 0.52
N GLU A 43 -1.57 -11.02 -0.18
CA GLU A 43 -1.76 -11.11 -1.62
C GLU A 43 -1.57 -9.74 -2.27
N MET A 44 -1.01 -9.72 -3.47
CA MET A 44 -0.99 -8.53 -4.32
C MET A 44 -2.36 -8.35 -4.96
N VAL A 45 -2.90 -7.13 -4.90
CA VAL A 45 -4.21 -6.80 -5.44
C VAL A 45 -4.15 -5.48 -6.18
N THR A 46 -4.68 -5.45 -7.38
CA THR A 46 -4.93 -4.21 -8.12
C THR A 46 -6.40 -3.83 -8.02
N VAL A 47 -6.66 -2.58 -7.65
CA VAL A 47 -8.01 -2.01 -7.59
C VAL A 47 -8.25 -1.05 -8.74
N VAL A 48 -9.43 -1.12 -9.34
CA VAL A 48 -9.87 -0.24 -10.42
C VAL A 48 -11.28 0.29 -10.14
N PRO A 49 -11.63 1.53 -10.54
CA PRO A 49 -13.01 2.01 -10.47
C PRO A 49 -13.89 1.23 -11.44
N LYS A 50 -15.04 0.76 -10.95
CA LYS A 50 -15.97 -0.02 -11.75
C LYS A 50 -16.55 0.81 -12.90
N GLY A 51 -16.46 0.28 -14.11
CA GLY A 51 -16.96 0.93 -15.33
C GLY A 51 -16.08 2.06 -15.86
N LEU A 52 -14.92 2.33 -15.22
CA LEU A 52 -13.92 3.29 -15.68
C LEU A 52 -12.54 2.65 -15.58
N GLU A 53 -11.98 2.18 -16.70
CA GLU A 53 -10.62 1.63 -16.75
C GLU A 53 -9.53 2.73 -16.77
N ALA A 54 -9.87 3.95 -16.37
CA ALA A 54 -8.99 5.11 -16.48
C ALA A 54 -7.89 5.16 -15.41
N TRP A 55 -7.99 4.35 -14.35
CA TRP A 55 -7.02 4.32 -13.27
C TRP A 55 -6.99 2.95 -12.59
N ALA A 56 -5.80 2.55 -12.15
CA ALA A 56 -5.54 1.34 -11.38
C ALA A 56 -4.60 1.68 -10.22
N HIS A 57 -4.72 0.95 -9.10
CA HIS A 57 -3.88 1.17 -7.93
C HIS A 57 -3.53 -0.13 -7.24
N ALA A 58 -2.26 -0.29 -6.91
CA ALA A 58 -1.76 -1.51 -6.28
C ALA A 58 -1.91 -1.44 -4.76
N LEU A 59 -2.31 -2.57 -4.19
CA LEU A 59 -2.60 -2.79 -2.78
C LEU A 59 -2.01 -4.12 -2.32
N VAL A 60 -1.83 -4.25 -1.02
CA VAL A 60 -1.58 -5.55 -0.38
C VAL A 60 -2.82 -5.96 0.43
N ALA A 61 -3.36 -7.13 0.16
CA ALA A 61 -4.46 -7.71 0.91
C ALA A 61 -3.94 -8.61 2.03
N VAL A 62 -4.43 -8.41 3.26
CA VAL A 62 -4.10 -9.22 4.43
C VAL A 62 -5.36 -9.43 5.27
N ALA A 63 -5.75 -10.69 5.49
CA ALA A 63 -6.92 -11.07 6.28
C ALA A 63 -8.20 -10.30 5.89
N GLY A 64 -8.42 -10.11 4.58
CA GLY A 64 -9.60 -9.41 4.02
C GLY A 64 -9.55 -7.88 4.10
N ARG A 65 -8.44 -7.28 4.55
CA ARG A 65 -8.20 -5.84 4.56
C ARG A 65 -7.14 -5.46 3.53
N TYR A 66 -7.20 -4.24 3.01
CA TYR A 66 -6.30 -3.76 1.97
C TYR A 66 -5.45 -2.61 2.48
N TYR A 67 -4.21 -2.52 2.00
CA TYR A 67 -3.26 -1.52 2.47
C TYR A 67 -2.49 -0.87 1.31
N ASP A 68 -2.28 0.43 1.40
CA ASP A 68 -1.44 1.25 0.52
C ASP A 68 -0.41 2.06 1.33
N SER A 69 0.33 2.96 0.68
CA SER A 69 1.32 3.82 1.35
C SER A 69 0.74 4.76 2.42
N MET A 70 -0.59 4.88 2.50
CA MET A 70 -1.30 5.74 3.45
C MET A 70 -2.00 4.95 4.56
N GLY A 71 -1.80 3.63 4.59
CA GLY A 71 -2.35 2.73 5.59
C GLY A 71 -3.49 1.90 5.03
N GLU A 72 -4.53 1.66 5.83
CA GLU A 72 -5.71 0.93 5.36
C GLU A 72 -6.39 1.63 4.17
N PHE A 73 -6.88 0.80 3.25
CA PHE A 73 -7.56 1.19 2.03
C PHE A 73 -8.96 0.57 1.98
N SER A 74 -9.94 1.38 1.62
CA SER A 74 -11.30 0.97 1.28
C SER A 74 -11.91 2.00 0.32
N ALA A 75 -13.03 1.67 -0.31
CA ALA A 75 -13.75 2.60 -1.18
C ALA A 75 -14.10 3.92 -0.44
N ASP A 76 -14.56 3.84 0.82
CA ASP A 76 -14.92 5.01 1.62
C ASP A 76 -13.70 5.85 2.00
N ILE A 77 -12.59 5.20 2.36
CA ILE A 77 -11.33 5.87 2.67
C ILE A 77 -10.81 6.58 1.43
N TYR A 78 -10.77 5.89 0.28
CA TYR A 78 -10.32 6.48 -0.98
C TYR A 78 -11.20 7.65 -1.39
N ARG A 79 -12.54 7.50 -1.32
CA ARG A 79 -13.50 8.56 -1.61
C ARG A 79 -13.22 9.82 -0.81
N THR A 80 -12.96 9.65 0.49
CA THR A 80 -12.64 10.76 1.41
C THR A 80 -11.32 11.43 1.02
N ARG A 81 -10.26 10.65 0.77
CA ARG A 81 -8.95 11.16 0.33
C ARG A 81 -9.03 11.92 -1.00
N ALA A 82 -9.77 11.39 -1.97
CA ALA A 82 -9.97 11.96 -3.30
C ALA A 82 -11.04 13.08 -3.33
N LYS A 83 -11.69 13.38 -2.20
CA LYS A 83 -12.75 14.41 -2.09
C LYS A 83 -13.91 14.18 -3.07
N ILE A 84 -14.24 12.92 -3.36
CA ILE A 84 -15.32 12.56 -4.28
C ILE A 84 -16.67 12.88 -3.63
N HIS A 85 -17.47 13.71 -4.29
CA HIS A 85 -18.75 14.17 -3.77
C HIS A 85 -19.70 13.01 -3.38
N PRO A 86 -20.43 13.07 -2.25
CA PRO A 86 -21.27 11.97 -1.72
C PRO A 86 -22.33 11.40 -2.68
N LYS A 87 -22.78 12.19 -3.65
CA LYS A 87 -23.77 11.77 -4.65
C LYS A 87 -23.17 11.01 -5.86
N VAL A 88 -21.85 11.04 -6.03
CA VAL A 88 -21.20 10.28 -7.11
C VAL A 88 -21.23 8.80 -6.73
N ARG A 89 -21.75 7.96 -7.62
CA ARG A 89 -21.66 6.51 -7.47
C ARG A 89 -20.22 6.11 -7.75
N PHE A 90 -19.55 5.57 -6.74
CA PHE A 90 -18.16 5.15 -6.81
C PHE A 90 -18.08 3.72 -6.27
N GLU A 91 -17.76 2.79 -7.15
CA GLU A 91 -17.58 1.37 -6.85
C GLU A 91 -16.17 0.98 -7.30
N LEU A 92 -15.56 0.05 -6.58
CA LEU A 92 -14.22 -0.46 -6.86
C LEU A 92 -14.30 -1.96 -7.14
N ASP A 93 -13.59 -2.39 -8.18
CA ASP A 93 -13.35 -3.80 -8.47
C ASP A 93 -11.91 -4.15 -8.07
N TYR A 94 -11.75 -5.25 -7.34
CA TYR A 94 -10.46 -5.74 -6.86
C TYR A 94 -10.08 -6.99 -7.65
N ARG A 95 -8.85 -7.02 -8.17
CA ARG A 95 -8.32 -8.11 -8.97
C ARG A 95 -7.01 -8.59 -8.35
N ALA A 96 -6.85 -9.90 -8.20
CA ALA A 96 -5.58 -10.47 -7.77
C ALA A 96 -4.50 -10.14 -8.81
N ASP A 97 -3.29 -9.89 -8.33
CA ASP A 97 -2.14 -9.53 -9.14
C ASP A 97 -0.93 -10.41 -8.79
N ALA A 98 0.06 -10.45 -9.67
CA ALA A 98 1.29 -11.22 -9.48
C ALA A 98 2.43 -10.29 -9.04
N ARG A 99 3.08 -10.62 -7.92
CA ARG A 99 4.23 -9.87 -7.39
C ARG A 99 5.33 -9.62 -8.44
N CYS A 100 5.57 -10.59 -9.34
CA CYS A 100 6.60 -10.50 -10.38
C CYS A 100 6.26 -9.51 -11.52
N GLU A 101 5.01 -9.09 -11.64
CA GLU A 101 4.53 -8.19 -12.70
C GLU A 101 4.28 -6.76 -12.19
N CYS A 102 4.51 -6.51 -10.89
CA CYS A 102 4.11 -5.25 -10.26
C CYS A 102 4.98 -4.05 -10.67
N TYR A 103 6.28 -4.22 -10.94
CA TYR A 103 7.14 -3.09 -11.29
C TYR A 103 8.36 -3.51 -12.14
N GLU A 104 8.95 -2.53 -12.82
CA GLU A 104 10.13 -2.68 -13.69
C GLU A 104 11.46 -2.53 -12.92
N PRO A 105 12.54 -3.24 -13.28
CA PRO A 105 13.83 -3.22 -12.55
C PRO A 105 14.43 -1.82 -12.31
N GLU A 106 14.06 -0.81 -13.08
CA GLU A 106 14.45 0.60 -12.86
C GLU A 106 14.01 1.15 -11.50
N PHE A 107 13.01 0.54 -10.85
CA PHE A 107 12.54 0.91 -9.52
C PHE A 107 13.18 0.11 -8.37
N ASP A 108 14.18 -0.74 -8.63
CA ASP A 108 14.80 -1.58 -7.60
C ASP A 108 15.39 -0.78 -6.43
N GLU A 109 15.98 0.39 -6.69
CA GLU A 109 16.51 1.25 -5.62
C GLU A 109 15.39 1.80 -4.71
N LEU A 110 14.27 2.21 -5.31
CA LEU A 110 13.10 2.71 -4.59
C LEU A 110 12.41 1.59 -3.80
N HIS A 111 12.30 0.40 -4.39
CA HIS A 111 11.82 -0.80 -3.72
C HIS A 111 12.69 -1.13 -2.50
N ALA A 112 14.01 -1.20 -2.67
CA ALA A 112 14.95 -1.49 -1.59
C ALA A 112 14.87 -0.44 -0.47
N PHE A 113 14.67 0.84 -0.82
CA PHE A 113 14.38 1.89 0.14
C PHE A 113 13.12 1.59 0.96
N PHE A 114 12.00 1.26 0.30
CA PHE A 114 10.74 0.94 0.98
C PHE A 114 10.85 -0.31 1.86
N VAL A 115 11.48 -1.38 1.39
CA VAL A 115 11.73 -2.59 2.18
C VAL A 115 12.51 -2.25 3.45
N ASN A 116 13.57 -1.46 3.34
CA ASN A 116 14.41 -1.07 4.47
C ASN A 116 13.63 -0.30 5.54
N VAL A 117 12.87 0.72 5.15
CA VAL A 117 12.10 1.54 6.12
C VAL A 117 10.93 0.78 6.75
N LEU A 118 10.25 -0.08 5.99
CA LEU A 118 9.18 -0.95 6.52
C LEU A 118 9.74 -2.00 7.49
N THR A 119 10.84 -2.65 7.12
CA THR A 119 11.52 -3.66 7.97
C THR A 119 12.00 -3.05 9.28
N LYS A 120 12.57 -1.85 9.26
CA LYS A 120 12.97 -1.15 10.49
C LYS A 120 11.78 -0.93 11.42
N THR A 121 10.66 -0.51 10.86
CA THR A 121 9.44 -0.22 11.63
C THR A 121 8.81 -1.49 12.21
N LEU A 122 8.97 -2.63 11.55
CA LEU A 122 8.50 -3.92 12.03
C LEU A 122 9.31 -4.43 13.24
N HIS A 123 10.60 -4.09 13.31
CA HIS A 123 11.51 -4.50 14.37
C HIS A 123 11.70 -3.47 15.50
N GLU A 124 11.32 -2.20 15.28
CA GLU A 124 11.23 -1.20 16.33
C GLU A 124 9.83 -1.31 16.98
N PRO A 125 9.68 -1.96 18.15
CA PRO A 125 8.42 -1.88 18.88
C PRO A 125 8.11 -0.40 19.16
N ALA A 126 6.82 -0.04 19.21
CA ALA A 126 6.27 1.30 19.39
C ALA A 126 6.67 2.00 20.73
N ALA A 127 7.96 2.15 20.98
CA ALA A 127 8.58 2.74 22.15
C ALA A 127 9.47 3.92 21.71
N ALA A 128 8.89 4.87 20.96
CA ALA A 128 9.56 6.15 20.65
C ALA A 128 8.59 7.29 20.32
N VAL A 129 7.32 7.20 20.75
CA VAL A 129 6.37 8.32 20.65
C VAL A 129 5.71 8.55 22.01
N ALA A 130 6.54 8.80 23.01
CA ALA A 130 6.16 9.36 24.30
C ALA A 130 7.40 10.01 24.93
N ALA A 131 7.75 11.21 24.44
CA ALA A 131 8.63 12.15 25.12
C ALA A 131 8.21 13.56 24.73
#